data_AF-A0A3P3YII1-F1
#
_entry.id   AF-A0A3P3YII1-F1
#
_cell.length_a   1.000
_cell.length_b   1.000
_cell.length_c   1.000
_cell.angle_alpha   90.00
_cell.angle_beta   90.00
_cell.angle_gamma   90.00
#
_symmetry.space_group_name_H-M   'P 1'
#
loop_
_entity.id
_entity.type
_entity.pdbx_description
1 polymer ?
#
loop_
_entity_poly.entity_id
_entity_poly.type
_entity_poly.pdbx_seq_one_letter_code
_entity_poly.pdbx_strand_id
1 'polypeptide(L)'
;MRAVSVLVLAGALWVLVGGMGESRKDGDFLRRHAACRRDRQRFCGHVRHLVPVLGCMRDHETELEPPCSASLKKCPAYKCSRDAMRLCPHVHKHDQILSCMWRNRQSGSLSAECTGTAYKPTNFDDDRHVCHGDRVSRCRDATTLAGIMSCLYEKRDELGGRCGDVVKKCPAFPCADDAAKFCPHVDNEHEFMKCIYEHKPELSSSQCKLGHARDDLVPLTHDHSACKEDRERLCKDSQGYVQKMSCLMHNESELSDKCKAIMSKCPLFRCADDVIKLCPKTSTHRGFVACLWKHRKDLSAQCMNQPERGEDVCRGDRHRFCESADDIDKCLREHVNRLSTRCRQSVNIVNKCKHELEQFCTPKDTYPFTCLQHHRDRLGFTCQQALRSIEDDVHPTSVHGDDDLGKKIEKEAAQAPRVTLFAAGAILGGVTTGLVIWAVSAFMAARKRRRQAYLAAAGPAPYQRI
;
A
#
# COMPACT_ATOMS: atom_id res chain seq x y z
N MET A 1 22.21 74.11 -21.48
CA MET A 1 22.89 73.05 -20.68
C MET A 1 21.96 72.25 -19.74
N ARG A 2 20.73 72.68 -19.40
CA ARG A 2 19.84 71.92 -18.49
C ARG A 2 19.11 70.72 -19.13
N ALA A 3 18.98 70.65 -20.46
CA ALA A 3 18.29 69.57 -21.15
C ALA A 3 19.12 68.27 -21.27
N VAL A 4 20.45 68.36 -21.24
CA VAL A 4 21.34 67.19 -21.40
C VAL A 4 21.41 66.35 -20.12
N SER A 5 21.29 66.97 -18.94
CA SER A 5 21.34 66.24 -17.66
C SER A 5 20.11 65.36 -17.39
N VAL A 6 18.95 65.67 -17.98
CA VAL A 6 17.72 64.86 -17.78
C VAL A 6 17.78 63.56 -18.59
N LEU A 7 18.39 63.59 -19.78
CA LEU A 7 18.53 62.40 -20.63
C LEU A 7 19.54 61.39 -20.08
N VAL A 8 20.62 61.86 -19.43
CA VAL A 8 21.61 60.96 -18.80
C VAL A 8 21.01 60.25 -17.57
N LEU A 9 20.17 60.93 -16.79
CA LEU A 9 19.48 60.32 -15.66
C LEU A 9 18.38 59.33 -16.09
N ALA A 10 17.66 59.62 -17.18
CA ALA A 10 16.67 58.69 -17.74
C ALA A 10 17.33 57.43 -18.33
N GLY A 11 18.47 57.56 -19.00
CA GLY A 11 19.26 56.42 -19.50
C GLY A 11 19.82 55.53 -18.39
N ALA A 12 20.32 56.14 -17.30
CA ALA A 12 20.81 55.39 -16.14
C ALA A 12 19.70 54.64 -15.40
N LEU A 13 18.48 55.20 -15.33
CA LEU A 13 17.34 54.51 -14.73
C LEU A 13 16.86 53.33 -15.59
N TRP A 14 16.93 53.43 -16.92
CA TRP A 14 16.51 52.34 -17.81
C TRP A 14 17.44 51.12 -17.74
N VAL A 15 18.74 51.34 -17.55
CA VAL A 15 19.72 50.25 -17.32
C VAL A 15 19.50 49.56 -15.96
N LEU A 16 18.97 50.27 -14.95
CA LEU A 16 18.67 49.69 -13.65
C LEU A 16 17.32 48.93 -13.60
N VAL A 17 16.38 49.22 -14.50
CA VAL A 17 15.04 48.58 -14.52
C VAL A 17 14.93 47.44 -15.55
N GLY A 18 15.81 47.39 -16.56
CA GLY A 18 15.76 46.37 -17.64
C GLY A 18 16.25 44.96 -17.27
N GLY A 19 16.76 44.72 -16.05
CA GLY A 19 17.45 43.47 -15.71
C GLY A 19 16.66 42.39 -14.95
N MET A 20 15.39 42.60 -14.60
CA MET A 20 14.66 41.71 -13.66
C MET A 20 13.44 40.99 -14.25
N GLY A 21 13.28 41.01 -15.58
CA GLY A 21 12.01 40.70 -16.24
C GLY A 21 11.83 39.30 -16.82
N GLU A 22 12.71 38.31 -16.61
CA GLU A 22 12.53 37.00 -17.28
C GLU A 22 13.22 35.82 -16.56
N SER A 23 12.64 35.31 -15.46
CA SER A 23 12.83 33.91 -14.99
C SER A 23 11.98 33.56 -13.77
N ARG A 24 10.65 33.48 -13.93
CA ARG A 24 9.74 32.87 -12.93
C ARG A 24 9.16 31.53 -13.40
N LYS A 25 9.93 30.77 -14.17
CA LYS A 25 9.63 29.36 -14.52
C LYS A 25 10.70 28.38 -14.01
N ASP A 26 11.51 28.80 -13.04
CA ASP A 26 12.36 27.91 -12.26
C ASP A 26 11.44 27.00 -11.43
N GLY A 27 11.08 25.86 -12.01
CA GLY A 27 10.04 24.95 -11.53
C GLY A 27 10.34 24.32 -10.16
N ASP A 28 9.32 23.63 -9.63
CA ASP A 28 9.26 23.03 -8.28
C ASP A 28 10.49 22.23 -7.83
N PHE A 29 11.32 21.76 -8.76
CA PHE A 29 12.57 21.06 -8.46
C PHE A 29 13.54 21.91 -7.61
N LEU A 30 13.71 23.20 -7.93
CA LEU A 30 14.69 24.04 -7.24
C LEU A 30 14.25 24.45 -5.85
N ARG A 31 12.93 24.47 -5.60
CA ARG A 31 12.40 24.64 -4.23
C ARG A 31 12.73 23.43 -3.37
N ARG A 32 12.62 22.22 -3.92
CA ARG A 32 12.92 20.97 -3.21
C ARG A 32 14.42 20.72 -3.02
N HIS A 33 15.25 21.27 -3.91
CA HIS A 33 16.71 21.13 -3.88
C HIS A 33 17.42 22.47 -3.70
N ALA A 34 16.96 23.30 -2.76
CA ALA A 34 17.54 24.62 -2.49
C ALA A 34 19.05 24.56 -2.20
N ALA A 35 19.52 23.48 -1.58
CA ALA A 35 20.94 23.20 -1.33
C ALA A 35 21.80 23.15 -2.61
N CYS A 36 21.21 22.85 -3.77
CA CYS A 36 21.90 22.73 -5.04
C CYS A 36 21.93 24.00 -5.87
N ARG A 37 21.45 25.14 -5.33
CA ARG A 37 21.34 26.38 -6.12
C ARG A 37 22.71 26.86 -6.62
N ARG A 38 23.72 26.88 -5.75
CA ARG A 38 25.08 27.33 -6.11
C ARG A 38 25.72 26.39 -7.12
N ASP A 39 25.69 25.09 -6.87
CA ASP A 39 26.26 24.09 -7.77
C ASP A 39 25.59 24.09 -9.15
N ARG A 40 24.25 24.19 -9.20
CA ARG A 40 23.54 24.32 -10.47
C ARG A 40 24.02 25.55 -11.24
N GLN A 41 24.15 26.70 -10.58
CA GLN A 41 24.59 27.92 -11.25
C GLN A 41 26.05 27.78 -11.74
N ARG A 42 26.91 27.17 -10.93
CA ARG A 42 28.33 26.95 -11.23
C ARG A 42 28.55 25.99 -12.39
N PHE A 43 27.91 24.83 -12.38
CA PHE A 43 28.17 23.74 -13.34
C PHE A 43 27.15 23.71 -14.49
N CYS A 44 25.88 24.02 -14.21
CA CYS A 44 24.75 23.78 -15.11
C CYS A 44 23.95 25.05 -15.45
N GLY A 45 24.52 26.25 -15.27
CA GLY A 45 23.81 27.53 -15.42
C GLY A 45 23.26 27.79 -16.83
N HIS A 46 23.84 27.15 -17.85
CA HIS A 46 23.41 27.24 -19.24
C HIS A 46 22.25 26.27 -19.57
N VAL A 47 21.95 25.31 -18.68
CA VAL A 47 20.96 24.26 -18.92
C VAL A 47 19.60 24.67 -18.36
N ARG A 48 18.61 24.83 -19.26
CA ARG A 48 17.28 25.36 -18.89
C ARG A 48 16.23 24.29 -18.57
N HIS A 49 16.41 23.06 -19.04
CA HIS A 49 15.43 21.99 -18.87
C HIS A 49 15.83 21.04 -17.73
N LEU A 50 14.83 20.60 -16.95
CA LEU A 50 15.06 19.80 -15.75
C LEU A 50 15.82 18.50 -16.02
N VAL A 51 15.42 17.73 -17.04
CA VAL A 51 16.07 16.45 -17.37
C VAL A 51 17.56 16.64 -17.74
N PRO A 52 17.92 17.56 -18.66
CA PRO A 52 19.31 17.92 -18.89
C PRO A 52 20.06 18.45 -17.66
N VAL A 53 19.41 19.25 -16.77
CA VAL A 53 20.04 19.71 -15.53
C VAL A 53 20.41 18.52 -14.63
N LEU A 54 19.53 17.53 -14.50
CA LEU A 54 19.82 16.32 -13.71
C LEU A 54 20.97 15.49 -14.31
N GLY A 55 21.08 15.46 -15.64
CA GLY A 55 22.23 14.87 -16.33
C GLY A 55 23.53 15.61 -15.99
N CYS A 56 23.56 16.92 -16.22
CA CYS A 56 24.71 17.78 -15.93
C CYS A 56 25.17 17.70 -14.46
N MET A 57 24.24 17.77 -13.50
CA MET A 57 24.59 17.66 -12.08
C MET A 57 25.20 16.31 -11.73
N ARG A 58 24.83 15.25 -12.46
CA ARG A 58 25.39 13.91 -12.27
C ARG A 58 26.77 13.77 -12.87
N ASP A 59 27.02 14.41 -14.00
CA ASP A 59 28.37 14.46 -14.60
C ASP A 59 29.36 15.19 -13.68
N HIS A 60 28.88 16.10 -12.83
CA HIS A 60 29.66 16.82 -11.81
C HIS A 60 29.47 16.28 -10.37
N GLU A 61 28.95 15.07 -10.16
CA GLU A 61 28.55 14.58 -8.81
C GLU A 61 29.66 14.68 -7.76
N THR A 62 30.92 14.48 -8.15
CA THR A 62 32.10 14.54 -7.27
C THR A 62 32.54 15.96 -6.94
N GLU A 63 32.11 16.95 -7.71
CA GLU A 63 32.43 18.38 -7.53
C GLU A 63 31.33 19.15 -6.80
N LEU A 64 30.17 18.53 -6.59
CA LEU A 64 29.04 19.13 -5.87
C LEU A 64 29.39 19.38 -4.41
N GLU A 65 28.86 20.46 -3.83
CA GLU A 65 28.92 20.69 -2.40
C GLU A 65 28.23 19.50 -1.66
N PRO A 66 28.80 19.01 -0.54
CA PRO A 66 28.22 17.91 0.24
C PRO A 66 26.70 18.01 0.51
N PRO A 67 26.14 19.19 0.91
CA PRO A 67 24.70 19.32 1.09
C PRO A 67 23.88 19.11 -0.19
N CYS A 68 24.39 19.54 -1.36
CA CYS A 68 23.73 19.29 -2.63
C CYS A 68 23.79 17.81 -3.01
N SER A 69 24.99 17.20 -2.95
CA SER A 69 25.18 15.77 -3.25
C SER A 69 24.27 14.88 -2.38
N ALA A 70 24.20 15.16 -1.08
CA ALA A 70 23.31 14.44 -0.15
C ALA A 70 21.82 14.63 -0.50
N SER A 71 21.41 15.82 -0.94
CA SER A 71 20.04 16.11 -1.37
C SER A 71 19.68 15.36 -2.67
N LEU A 72 20.58 15.36 -3.66
CA LEU A 72 20.37 14.70 -4.95
C LEU A 72 20.35 13.17 -4.81
N LYS A 73 21.20 12.59 -3.96
CA LYS A 73 21.21 11.14 -3.67
C LYS A 73 19.89 10.63 -3.07
N LYS A 74 19.04 11.51 -2.53
CA LYS A 74 17.69 11.16 -2.06
C LYS A 74 16.63 11.27 -3.15
N CYS A 75 16.92 11.93 -4.27
CA CYS A 75 15.98 12.16 -5.35
C CYS A 75 15.94 10.96 -6.31
N PRO A 76 14.81 10.25 -6.47
CA PRO A 76 14.69 9.14 -7.42
C PRO A 76 14.94 9.57 -8.87
N ALA A 77 14.47 10.76 -9.27
CA ALA A 77 14.69 11.28 -10.62
C ALA A 77 16.19 11.53 -10.92
N TYR A 78 16.99 11.91 -9.93
CA TYR A 78 18.44 12.10 -10.08
C TYR A 78 19.18 10.76 -10.24
N LYS A 79 18.86 9.75 -9.40
CA LYS A 79 19.37 8.39 -9.57
C LYS A 79 19.04 7.81 -10.95
N CYS A 80 17.95 8.30 -11.54
CA CYS A 80 17.47 7.91 -12.85
C CYS A 80 17.75 8.89 -13.98
N SER A 81 18.65 9.86 -13.81
CA SER A 81 18.81 10.93 -14.79
C SER A 81 19.19 10.42 -16.18
N ARG A 82 20.00 9.36 -16.28
CA ARG A 82 20.36 8.72 -17.57
C ARG A 82 19.16 8.12 -18.30
N ASP A 83 18.32 7.38 -17.59
CA ASP A 83 17.09 6.84 -18.17
C ASP A 83 16.07 7.93 -18.47
N ALA A 84 15.95 8.94 -17.61
CA ALA A 84 15.09 10.09 -17.86
C ALA A 84 15.51 10.86 -19.12
N MET A 85 16.81 11.07 -19.35
CA MET A 85 17.33 11.69 -20.58
C MET A 85 17.00 10.85 -21.82
N ARG A 86 17.15 9.52 -21.73
CA ARG A 86 16.92 8.60 -22.86
C ARG A 86 15.44 8.42 -23.18
N LEU A 87 14.60 8.30 -22.16
CA LEU A 87 13.20 7.85 -22.29
C LEU A 87 12.18 8.97 -22.12
N CYS A 88 12.59 10.10 -21.54
CA CYS A 88 11.71 11.21 -21.18
C CYS A 88 12.26 12.59 -21.63
N PRO A 89 12.79 12.75 -22.86
CA PRO A 89 13.53 13.95 -23.25
C PRO A 89 12.67 15.23 -23.30
N HIS A 90 11.35 15.09 -23.51
CA HIS A 90 10.42 16.21 -23.64
C HIS A 90 9.78 16.64 -22.32
N VAL A 91 10.20 16.03 -21.21
CA VAL A 91 9.56 16.26 -19.91
C VAL A 91 10.21 17.42 -19.18
N HIS A 92 9.39 18.36 -18.72
CA HIS A 92 9.87 19.62 -18.14
C HIS A 92 9.64 19.73 -16.63
N LYS A 93 8.71 18.95 -16.07
CA LYS A 93 8.38 18.97 -14.64
C LYS A 93 8.79 17.68 -13.95
N HIS A 94 9.13 17.77 -12.66
CA HIS A 94 9.66 16.64 -11.89
C HIS A 94 8.66 15.48 -11.76
N ASP A 95 7.40 15.79 -11.46
CA ASP A 95 6.28 14.86 -11.42
C ASP A 95 6.11 14.12 -12.76
N GLN A 96 6.16 14.85 -13.88
CA GLN A 96 6.09 14.27 -15.21
C GLN A 96 7.26 13.31 -15.51
N ILE A 97 8.46 13.59 -14.97
CA ILE A 97 9.62 12.70 -15.13
C ILE A 97 9.31 11.39 -14.41
N LEU A 98 8.78 11.45 -13.19
CA LEU A 98 8.41 10.27 -12.44
C LEU A 98 7.32 9.45 -13.14
N SER A 99 6.26 10.06 -13.70
CA SER A 99 5.25 9.30 -14.47
C SER A 99 5.80 8.71 -15.76
N CYS A 100 6.70 9.43 -16.45
CA CYS A 100 7.37 8.88 -17.63
C CYS A 100 8.26 7.68 -17.27
N MET A 101 9.05 7.79 -16.21
CA MET A 101 9.89 6.71 -15.70
C MET A 101 9.05 5.50 -15.29
N TRP A 102 7.93 5.72 -14.59
CA TRP A 102 7.00 4.66 -14.21
C TRP A 102 6.46 3.88 -15.41
N ARG A 103 6.01 4.58 -16.46
CA ARG A 103 5.56 3.92 -17.71
C ARG A 103 6.64 3.05 -18.33
N ASN A 104 7.87 3.55 -18.36
CA ASN A 104 9.02 2.81 -18.90
C ASN A 104 9.48 1.66 -18.01
N ARG A 105 9.14 1.67 -16.71
CA ARG A 105 9.40 0.54 -15.80
C ARG A 105 8.57 -0.66 -16.20
N GLN A 106 7.29 -0.43 -16.49
CA GLN A 106 6.36 -1.49 -16.90
C GLN A 106 6.75 -2.13 -18.23
N SER A 107 7.32 -1.37 -19.16
CA SER A 107 7.85 -1.91 -20.42
C SER A 107 9.22 -2.60 -20.29
N GLY A 108 9.80 -2.64 -19.09
CA GLY A 108 11.15 -3.18 -18.88
C GLY A 108 12.26 -2.35 -19.52
N SER A 109 11.98 -1.10 -19.88
CA SER A 109 12.93 -0.22 -20.58
C SER A 109 13.92 0.47 -19.64
N LEU A 110 13.66 0.47 -18.32
CA LEU A 110 14.53 1.08 -17.32
C LEU A 110 15.77 0.22 -17.01
N SER A 111 16.89 0.90 -16.74
CA SER A 111 18.11 0.30 -16.24
C SER A 111 17.92 -0.35 -14.85
N ALA A 112 18.85 -1.25 -14.50
CA ALA A 112 18.90 -1.88 -13.18
C ALA A 112 18.98 -0.84 -12.04
N GLU A 113 19.71 0.24 -12.27
CA GLU A 113 19.85 1.34 -11.32
C GLU A 113 18.49 1.98 -11.01
N CYS A 114 17.64 2.17 -12.02
CA CYS A 114 16.32 2.76 -11.86
C CYS A 114 15.26 1.81 -11.34
N THR A 115 15.32 0.55 -11.76
CA THR A 115 14.37 -0.48 -11.28
C THR A 115 14.55 -0.79 -9.81
N GLY A 116 15.74 -0.57 -9.24
CA GLY A 116 16.05 -0.68 -7.81
C GLY A 116 15.75 0.59 -6.98
N THR A 117 15.45 1.72 -7.61
CA THR A 117 15.00 2.90 -6.85
C THR A 117 13.58 2.68 -6.34
N ALA A 118 13.38 2.92 -5.04
CA ALA A 118 12.13 2.72 -4.33
C ALA A 118 11.06 3.73 -4.76
N TYR A 119 10.58 3.63 -6.00
CA TYR A 119 9.25 4.09 -6.32
C TYR A 119 8.30 3.08 -5.70
N LYS A 120 7.72 3.43 -4.56
CA LYS A 120 6.66 2.62 -3.95
C LYS A 120 5.41 2.83 -4.79
N PRO A 121 4.87 1.77 -5.43
CA PRO A 121 3.56 1.85 -6.04
C PRO A 121 2.57 2.33 -4.98
N THR A 122 1.65 3.22 -5.35
CA THR A 122 0.49 3.44 -4.50
C THR A 122 -0.42 2.22 -4.58
N ASN A 123 -1.29 2.00 -3.60
CA ASN A 123 -2.27 0.91 -3.70
C ASN A 123 -3.14 1.02 -4.97
N PHE A 124 -3.33 2.24 -5.51
CA PHE A 124 -4.05 2.47 -6.76
C PHE A 124 -3.28 2.03 -8.03
N ASP A 125 -1.98 1.77 -7.91
CA ASP A 125 -1.15 1.20 -8.97
C ASP A 125 -1.31 -0.33 -9.10
N ASP A 126 -1.81 -1.00 -8.06
CA ASP A 126 -2.08 -2.45 -8.07
C ASP A 126 -3.30 -2.73 -8.98
N ASP A 127 -3.18 -3.67 -9.91
CA ASP A 127 -4.24 -4.05 -10.85
C ASP A 127 -5.43 -4.71 -10.15
N ARG A 128 -5.23 -5.23 -8.93
CA ARG A 128 -6.28 -5.76 -8.06
C ARG A 128 -7.06 -4.66 -7.33
N HIS A 129 -6.55 -3.43 -7.30
CA HIS A 129 -7.25 -2.34 -6.62
C HIS A 129 -8.53 -1.96 -7.37
N VAL A 130 -9.62 -1.79 -6.64
CA VAL A 130 -10.96 -1.52 -7.20
C VAL A 130 -11.02 -0.28 -8.10
N CYS A 131 -10.15 0.70 -7.84
CA CYS A 131 -10.02 1.93 -8.61
C CYS A 131 -8.89 1.93 -9.65
N HIS A 132 -8.20 0.81 -9.88
CA HIS A 132 -7.05 0.78 -10.81
C HIS A 132 -7.43 1.24 -12.22
N GLY A 133 -8.49 0.66 -12.80
CA GLY A 133 -8.93 0.97 -14.16
C GLY A 133 -9.31 2.44 -14.34
N ASP A 134 -10.09 2.99 -13.41
CA ASP A 134 -10.45 4.42 -13.39
C ASP A 134 -9.23 5.32 -13.17
N ARG A 135 -8.32 4.94 -12.28
CA ARG A 135 -7.08 5.67 -12.06
C ARG A 135 -6.24 5.74 -13.33
N VAL A 136 -6.06 4.62 -14.04
CA VAL A 136 -5.24 4.56 -15.27
C VAL A 136 -5.90 5.33 -16.42
N SER A 137 -7.22 5.22 -16.57
CA SER A 137 -7.95 5.84 -17.69
C SER A 137 -8.23 7.32 -17.49
N ARG A 138 -8.55 7.76 -16.26
CA ARG A 138 -9.02 9.12 -15.97
C ARG A 138 -8.03 9.98 -15.18
N CYS A 139 -7.12 9.36 -14.43
CA CYS A 139 -6.19 10.04 -13.53
C CYS A 139 -4.71 9.71 -13.82
N ARG A 140 -4.39 9.49 -15.09
CA ARG A 140 -3.06 9.05 -15.55
C ARG A 140 -1.93 10.02 -15.18
N ASP A 141 -2.23 11.32 -15.16
CA ASP A 141 -1.24 12.37 -14.92
C ASP A 141 -0.95 12.56 -13.42
N ALA A 142 -1.80 12.02 -12.55
CA ALA A 142 -1.59 12.05 -11.12
C ALA A 142 -0.54 11.02 -10.68
N THR A 143 0.55 11.50 -10.08
CA THR A 143 1.73 10.68 -9.75
C THR A 143 1.97 10.50 -8.25
N THR A 144 1.27 11.26 -7.41
CA THR A 144 1.33 11.17 -5.96
C THR A 144 0.04 10.57 -5.44
N LEU A 145 0.07 9.94 -4.27
CA LEU A 145 -1.14 9.39 -3.64
C LEU A 145 -2.22 10.48 -3.48
N ALA A 146 -1.86 11.64 -2.95
CA ALA A 146 -2.77 12.77 -2.79
C ALA A 146 -3.33 13.26 -4.15
N GLY A 147 -2.48 13.36 -5.19
CA GLY A 147 -2.94 13.75 -6.52
C GLY A 147 -3.88 12.73 -7.15
N ILE A 148 -3.61 11.43 -6.95
CA ILE A 148 -4.47 10.35 -7.43
C ILE A 148 -5.82 10.41 -6.72
N MET A 149 -5.83 10.56 -5.40
CA MET A 149 -7.05 10.69 -4.62
C MET A 149 -7.85 11.94 -5.00
N SER A 150 -7.19 13.08 -5.24
CA SER A 150 -7.86 14.33 -5.63
C SER A 150 -8.53 14.17 -7.00
N CYS A 151 -7.79 13.68 -8.00
CA CYS A 151 -8.36 13.43 -9.33
C CYS A 151 -9.52 12.44 -9.29
N LEU A 152 -9.40 11.34 -8.54
CA LEU A 152 -10.49 10.38 -8.41
C LEU A 152 -11.72 11.01 -7.73
N TYR A 153 -11.52 11.84 -6.70
CA TYR A 153 -12.62 12.53 -6.01
C TYR A 153 -13.32 13.57 -6.88
N GLU A 154 -12.56 14.36 -7.66
CA GLU A 154 -13.09 15.31 -8.64
C GLU A 154 -13.94 14.58 -9.68
N LYS A 155 -13.46 13.43 -10.16
CA LYS A 155 -14.13 12.63 -11.19
C LYS A 155 -15.12 11.60 -10.65
N ARG A 156 -15.47 11.64 -9.35
CA ARG A 156 -16.26 10.60 -8.66
C ARG A 156 -17.59 10.23 -9.31
N ASP A 157 -18.19 11.16 -10.05
CA ASP A 157 -19.46 10.95 -10.75
C ASP A 157 -19.29 10.32 -12.14
N GLU A 158 -18.07 10.28 -12.66
CA GLU A 158 -17.70 9.63 -13.92
C GLU A 158 -17.02 8.27 -13.73
N LEU A 159 -16.65 7.91 -12.49
CA LEU A 159 -15.97 6.65 -12.20
C LEU A 159 -16.91 5.46 -12.38
N GLY A 160 -16.37 4.36 -12.87
CA GLY A 160 -17.14 3.14 -13.09
C GLY A 160 -17.44 2.38 -11.78
N GLY A 161 -18.67 1.87 -11.68
CA GLY A 161 -19.07 0.83 -10.73
C GLY A 161 -18.53 1.00 -9.31
N ARG A 162 -17.76 0.01 -8.85
CA ARG A 162 -17.26 -0.07 -7.47
C ARG A 162 -16.28 1.04 -7.10
N CYS A 163 -15.54 1.62 -8.06
CA CYS A 163 -14.61 2.69 -7.73
C CYS A 163 -15.37 3.97 -7.33
N GLY A 164 -16.40 4.34 -8.09
CA GLY A 164 -17.27 5.47 -7.75
C GLY A 164 -17.87 5.34 -6.34
N ASP A 165 -18.34 4.15 -5.98
CA ASP A 165 -18.87 3.88 -4.64
C ASP A 165 -17.81 4.05 -3.53
N VAL A 166 -16.61 3.51 -3.73
CA VAL A 166 -15.51 3.62 -2.76
C VAL A 166 -15.09 5.08 -2.60
N VAL A 167 -14.92 5.82 -3.70
CA VAL A 167 -14.52 7.23 -3.67
C VAL A 167 -15.57 8.09 -2.97
N LYS A 168 -16.87 7.84 -3.21
CA LYS A 168 -17.97 8.59 -2.57
C LYS A 168 -18.12 8.27 -1.09
N LYS A 169 -17.83 7.03 -0.66
CA LYS A 169 -18.02 6.58 0.73
C LYS A 169 -16.78 6.74 1.59
N CYS A 170 -15.59 6.71 1.01
CA CYS A 170 -14.34 6.76 1.77
C CYS A 170 -14.06 8.20 2.23
N PRO A 171 -13.99 8.45 3.55
CA PRO A 171 -13.87 9.80 4.11
C PRO A 171 -12.49 10.44 3.86
N ALA A 172 -11.53 9.69 3.31
CA ALA A 172 -10.21 10.18 2.98
C ALA A 172 -10.17 10.98 1.66
N PHE A 173 -11.08 10.71 0.71
CA PHE A 173 -11.09 11.36 -0.60
C PHE A 173 -11.44 12.85 -0.57
N PRO A 174 -12.41 13.32 0.24
CA PRO A 174 -12.67 14.76 0.41
C PRO A 174 -11.46 15.54 0.93
N CYS A 175 -10.45 14.85 1.48
CA CYS A 175 -9.22 15.44 2.01
C CYS A 175 -8.07 15.56 1.04
N ALA A 176 -8.23 15.15 -0.21
CA ALA A 176 -7.08 15.01 -1.09
C ALA A 176 -6.35 16.33 -1.38
N ASP A 177 -7.07 17.45 -1.48
CA ASP A 177 -6.46 18.77 -1.72
C ASP A 177 -5.70 19.27 -0.49
N ASP A 178 -6.30 19.12 0.69
CA ASP A 178 -5.63 19.41 1.97
C ASP A 178 -4.42 18.48 2.14
N ALA A 179 -4.50 17.21 1.74
CA ALA A 179 -3.38 16.29 1.76
C ALA A 179 -2.26 16.67 0.82
N ALA A 180 -2.57 17.18 -0.38
CA ALA A 180 -1.55 17.67 -1.29
C ALA A 180 -0.79 18.85 -0.69
N LYS A 181 -1.47 19.67 0.11
CA LYS A 181 -0.89 20.84 0.80
C LYS A 181 -0.08 20.46 2.04
N PHE A 182 -0.65 19.66 2.94
CA PHE A 182 -0.09 19.36 4.26
C PHE A 182 0.72 18.05 4.30
N CYS A 183 0.41 17.11 3.41
CA CYS A 183 0.97 15.76 3.38
C CYS A 183 1.67 15.38 2.05
N PRO A 184 2.49 16.26 1.43
CA PRO A 184 3.01 16.05 0.08
C PRO A 184 4.01 14.88 -0.05
N HIS A 185 4.49 14.35 1.07
CA HIS A 185 5.50 13.29 1.12
C HIS A 185 4.94 11.90 1.42
N VAL A 186 3.64 11.80 1.62
CA VAL A 186 3.03 10.56 2.07
C VAL A 186 2.67 9.68 0.88
N ASP A 187 3.18 8.45 0.88
CA ASP A 187 3.09 7.50 -0.24
C ASP A 187 2.15 6.32 0.03
N ASN A 188 1.66 6.17 1.26
CA ASN A 188 0.76 5.10 1.67
C ASN A 188 -0.45 5.62 2.46
N GLU A 189 -1.53 4.85 2.43
CA GLU A 189 -2.83 5.23 3.01
C GLU A 189 -2.76 5.44 4.53
N HIS A 190 -1.96 4.65 5.24
CA HIS A 190 -1.88 4.73 6.70
C HIS A 190 -1.22 6.03 7.17
N GLU A 191 -0.04 6.35 6.62
CA GLU A 191 0.62 7.61 6.88
C GLU A 191 -0.22 8.79 6.38
N PHE A 192 -1.02 8.59 5.32
CA PHE A 192 -1.84 9.65 4.75
C PHE A 192 -2.90 10.05 5.75
N MET A 193 -3.61 9.05 6.28
CA MET A 193 -4.62 9.27 7.32
C MET A 193 -3.99 9.90 8.56
N LYS A 194 -2.84 9.39 9.01
CA LYS A 194 -2.12 9.96 10.17
C LYS A 194 -1.79 11.43 9.96
N CYS A 195 -1.19 11.79 8.83
CA CYS A 195 -0.82 13.16 8.52
C CYS A 195 -2.03 14.09 8.47
N ILE A 196 -3.13 13.67 7.82
CA ILE A 196 -4.36 14.45 7.81
C ILE A 196 -4.94 14.65 9.22
N TYR A 197 -4.83 13.66 10.11
CA TYR A 197 -5.24 13.84 11.52
C TYR A 197 -4.39 14.88 12.25
N GLU A 198 -3.08 14.89 12.03
CA GLU A 198 -2.17 15.86 12.64
C GLU A 198 -2.48 17.29 12.18
N HIS A 199 -2.91 17.46 10.93
CA HIS A 199 -3.31 18.74 10.36
C HIS A 199 -4.82 19.04 10.45
N LYS A 200 -5.60 18.28 11.24
CA LYS A 200 -7.06 18.46 11.39
C LYS A 200 -7.54 19.91 11.57
N PRO A 201 -6.91 20.77 12.39
CA PRO A 201 -7.37 22.16 12.55
C PRO A 201 -7.12 23.05 11.33
N GLU A 202 -6.26 22.62 10.40
CA GLU A 202 -5.82 23.39 9.23
C GLU A 202 -6.55 22.99 7.93
N LEU A 203 -7.36 21.94 7.97
CA LEU A 203 -8.11 21.42 6.81
C LEU A 203 -9.16 22.41 6.32
N SER A 204 -9.13 22.72 5.03
CA SER A 204 -9.92 23.77 4.40
C SER A 204 -11.38 23.35 4.17
N SER A 205 -11.63 22.08 3.89
CA SER A 205 -12.96 21.56 3.60
C SER A 205 -13.67 21.05 4.85
N SER A 206 -14.91 21.47 5.08
CA SER A 206 -15.77 20.87 6.11
C SER A 206 -16.05 19.37 5.84
N GLN A 207 -15.94 18.93 4.58
CA GLN A 207 -16.02 17.51 4.20
C GLN A 207 -14.72 16.77 4.53
N CYS A 208 -13.57 17.46 4.53
CA CYS A 208 -12.29 16.91 4.94
C CYS A 208 -12.05 16.97 6.46
N LYS A 209 -12.75 17.86 7.18
CA LYS A 209 -12.82 17.77 8.63
C LYS A 209 -13.45 16.42 8.95
N LEU A 210 -12.58 15.42 9.16
CA LEU A 210 -12.82 13.99 9.43
C LEU A 210 -13.64 13.74 10.72
N GLY A 211 -14.43 14.73 11.15
CA GLY A 211 -15.26 14.71 12.34
C GLY A 211 -16.67 15.31 12.16
N HIS A 212 -17.16 15.58 10.94
CA HIS A 212 -18.61 15.87 10.77
C HIS A 212 -19.42 14.71 10.20
N ALA A 213 -18.78 13.72 9.57
CA ALA A 213 -19.40 12.42 9.34
C ALA A 213 -19.18 11.53 10.59
N ARG A 214 -20.00 11.74 11.64
CA ARG A 214 -20.19 10.86 12.82
C ARG A 214 -19.16 10.87 13.97
N ASP A 215 -18.38 11.96 14.16
CA ASP A 215 -17.78 12.23 15.49
C ASP A 215 -18.74 13.02 16.40
N ASP A 216 -19.85 13.56 15.87
CA ASP A 216 -21.04 13.76 16.70
C ASP A 216 -21.43 12.38 17.18
N LEU A 217 -21.22 12.10 18.47
CA LEU A 217 -22.19 11.57 19.42
C LEU A 217 -23.43 10.84 18.84
N VAL A 218 -23.31 10.06 17.78
CA VAL A 218 -24.12 8.89 17.56
C VAL A 218 -23.47 7.94 18.54
N PRO A 219 -24.02 7.79 19.75
CA PRO A 219 -23.50 6.79 20.64
C PRO A 219 -23.54 5.48 19.83
N LEU A 220 -22.74 4.49 20.20
CA LEU A 220 -22.94 3.12 19.71
C LEU A 220 -24.32 2.53 20.15
N THR A 221 -25.33 3.37 20.37
CA THR A 221 -26.71 3.06 20.75
C THR A 221 -27.43 2.22 19.72
N HIS A 222 -27.08 2.26 18.43
CA HIS A 222 -27.89 1.52 17.46
C HIS A 222 -27.74 0.01 17.59
N ASP A 223 -26.53 -0.52 17.76
CA ASP A 223 -26.35 -1.97 17.95
C ASP A 223 -26.37 -2.41 19.41
N HIS A 224 -26.13 -1.51 20.38
CA HIS A 224 -26.16 -1.87 21.80
C HIS A 224 -27.56 -1.70 22.43
N SER A 225 -28.56 -1.32 21.65
CA SER A 225 -29.96 -1.26 22.09
C SER A 225 -30.44 -2.62 22.61
N ALA A 226 -29.97 -3.72 22.01
CA ALA A 226 -30.23 -5.09 22.45
C ALA A 226 -29.72 -5.40 23.87
N CYS A 227 -28.70 -4.68 24.34
CA CYS A 227 -28.14 -4.81 25.69
C CYS A 227 -28.67 -3.76 26.67
N LYS A 228 -29.65 -2.93 26.27
CA LYS A 228 -30.12 -1.81 27.11
C LYS A 228 -30.70 -2.30 28.43
N GLU A 229 -31.61 -3.28 28.38
CA GLU A 229 -32.28 -3.84 29.56
C GLU A 229 -31.28 -4.55 30.49
N ASP A 230 -30.39 -5.39 29.93
CA ASP A 230 -29.36 -6.06 30.70
C ASP A 230 -28.41 -5.07 31.38
N ARG A 231 -28.04 -3.99 30.69
CA ARG A 231 -27.19 -2.93 31.25
C ARG A 231 -27.86 -2.17 32.39
N GLU A 232 -29.16 -1.90 32.26
CA GLU A 232 -29.94 -1.24 33.32
C GLU A 232 -30.21 -2.18 34.50
N ARG A 233 -30.30 -3.50 34.27
CA ARG A 233 -30.51 -4.50 35.31
C ARG A 233 -29.23 -4.84 36.07
N LEU A 234 -28.14 -5.12 35.35
CA LEU A 234 -26.90 -5.69 35.88
C LEU A 234 -25.82 -4.63 36.19
N CYS A 235 -25.84 -3.48 35.50
CA CYS A 235 -24.74 -2.51 35.50
C CYS A 235 -25.16 -1.10 35.95
N LYS A 236 -26.03 -1.01 36.96
CA LYS A 236 -26.56 0.28 37.47
C LYS A 236 -25.48 1.22 37.98
N ASP A 237 -24.48 0.67 38.68
CA ASP A 237 -23.43 1.46 39.33
C ASP A 237 -22.23 1.75 38.42
N SER A 238 -22.20 1.16 37.23
CA SER A 238 -21.12 1.38 36.26
C SER A 238 -21.27 2.74 35.59
N GLN A 239 -20.36 3.66 35.90
CA GLN A 239 -20.29 4.97 35.25
C GLN A 239 -19.34 4.95 34.05
N GLY A 240 -19.82 5.43 32.89
CA GLY A 240 -19.05 5.44 31.65
C GLY A 240 -19.32 4.23 30.74
N TYR A 241 -18.99 4.39 29.46
CA TYR A 241 -19.30 3.38 28.43
C TYR A 241 -18.47 2.10 28.61
N VAL A 242 -17.15 2.24 28.86
CA VAL A 242 -16.25 1.08 28.98
C VAL A 242 -16.52 0.29 30.26
N GLN A 243 -16.80 0.98 31.37
CA GLN A 243 -17.18 0.34 32.63
C GLN A 243 -18.46 -0.48 32.46
N LYS A 244 -19.45 0.05 31.73
CA LYS A 244 -20.67 -0.71 31.38
C LYS A 244 -20.37 -1.91 30.48
N MET A 245 -19.44 -1.80 29.52
CA MET A 245 -19.03 -2.94 28.70
C MET A 245 -18.32 -4.03 29.51
N SER A 246 -17.40 -3.65 30.39
CA SER A 246 -16.70 -4.57 31.30
C SER A 246 -17.69 -5.24 32.26
N CYS A 247 -18.62 -4.48 32.83
CA CYS A 247 -19.68 -5.04 33.68
C CYS A 247 -20.55 -6.05 32.93
N LEU A 248 -21.00 -5.74 31.71
CA LEU A 248 -21.78 -6.69 30.89
C LEU A 248 -20.97 -7.96 30.58
N MET A 249 -19.67 -7.84 30.30
CA MET A 249 -18.78 -8.98 30.07
C MET A 249 -18.67 -9.89 31.30
N HIS A 250 -18.46 -9.32 32.49
CA HIS A 250 -18.40 -10.10 33.73
C HIS A 250 -19.73 -10.76 34.13
N ASN A 251 -20.85 -10.26 33.60
CA ASN A 251 -22.18 -10.84 33.82
C ASN A 251 -22.69 -11.61 32.60
N GLU A 252 -21.80 -12.09 31.71
CA GLU A 252 -22.18 -12.71 30.42
C GLU A 252 -23.22 -13.82 30.58
N SER A 253 -23.11 -14.66 31.62
CA SER A 253 -24.07 -15.76 31.88
C SER A 253 -25.50 -15.27 32.11
N GLU A 254 -25.66 -14.10 32.72
CA GLU A 254 -26.95 -13.52 33.08
C GLU A 254 -27.56 -12.63 32.00
N LEU A 255 -26.83 -12.38 30.91
CA LEU A 255 -27.33 -11.58 29.80
C LEU A 255 -28.44 -12.29 29.03
N SER A 256 -29.36 -11.51 28.48
CA SER A 256 -30.31 -11.99 27.49
C SER A 256 -29.61 -12.53 26.25
N ASP A 257 -30.24 -13.48 25.54
CA ASP A 257 -29.69 -14.05 24.31
C ASP A 257 -29.45 -12.97 23.23
N LYS A 258 -30.30 -11.94 23.20
CA LYS A 258 -30.14 -10.79 22.29
C LYS A 258 -28.85 -10.02 22.59
N CYS A 259 -28.55 -9.75 23.86
CA CYS A 259 -27.33 -9.07 24.23
C CYS A 259 -26.08 -9.94 23.99
N LYS A 260 -26.13 -11.24 24.35
CA LYS A 260 -25.06 -12.21 24.05
C LYS A 260 -24.72 -12.25 22.56
N ALA A 261 -25.74 -12.26 21.68
CA ALA A 261 -25.55 -12.27 20.23
C ALA A 261 -24.85 -11.01 19.70
N ILE A 262 -25.07 -9.84 20.31
CA ILE A 262 -24.35 -8.62 19.93
C ILE A 262 -22.94 -8.61 20.51
N MET A 263 -22.77 -9.00 21.78
CA MET A 263 -21.45 -9.04 22.42
C MET A 263 -20.48 -9.98 21.72
N SER A 264 -20.97 -11.13 21.24
CA SER A 264 -20.16 -12.05 20.43
C SER A 264 -19.72 -11.48 19.08
N LYS A 265 -20.46 -10.51 18.51
CA LYS A 265 -20.11 -9.84 17.24
C LYS A 265 -19.22 -8.61 17.42
N CYS A 266 -19.14 -8.08 18.63
CA CYS A 266 -18.43 -6.85 18.94
C CYS A 266 -17.15 -7.16 19.74
N PRO A 267 -16.01 -7.39 19.04
CA PRO A 267 -14.66 -7.39 19.55
C PRO A 267 -14.40 -6.68 20.89
N LEU A 268 -14.75 -5.40 20.96
CA LEU A 268 -14.34 -4.53 22.06
C LEU A 268 -14.89 -4.95 23.43
N PHE A 269 -15.99 -5.72 23.50
CA PHE A 269 -16.47 -6.23 24.80
C PHE A 269 -15.44 -7.13 25.48
N ARG A 270 -14.70 -7.93 24.71
CA ARG A 270 -13.64 -8.80 25.23
C ARG A 270 -12.37 -8.05 25.64
N CYS A 271 -12.24 -6.81 25.18
CA CYS A 271 -11.13 -5.92 25.51
C CYS A 271 -11.50 -4.87 26.56
N ALA A 272 -12.70 -4.91 27.14
CA ALA A 272 -13.17 -3.82 28.00
C ALA A 272 -12.26 -3.57 29.21
N ASP A 273 -11.74 -4.64 29.83
CA ASP A 273 -10.82 -4.51 30.97
C ASP A 273 -9.46 -3.95 30.56
N ASP A 274 -8.95 -4.36 29.40
CA ASP A 274 -7.72 -3.81 28.83
C ASP A 274 -7.90 -2.33 28.49
N VAL A 275 -9.07 -1.92 27.99
CA VAL A 275 -9.38 -0.51 27.75
C VAL A 275 -9.39 0.29 29.06
N ILE A 276 -10.02 -0.24 30.12
CA ILE A 276 -10.04 0.44 31.43
C ILE A 276 -8.62 0.59 31.98
N LYS A 277 -7.82 -0.47 31.89
CA LYS A 277 -6.46 -0.52 32.44
C LYS A 277 -5.47 0.32 31.64
N LEU A 278 -5.48 0.21 30.32
CA LEU A 278 -4.46 0.77 29.42
C LEU A 278 -4.87 2.12 28.84
N CYS A 279 -6.17 2.40 28.74
CA CYS A 279 -6.73 3.54 28.02
C CYS A 279 -7.72 4.40 28.85
N PRO A 280 -7.43 4.74 30.12
CA PRO A 280 -8.41 5.36 31.03
C PRO A 280 -8.87 6.77 30.63
N LYS A 281 -8.06 7.49 29.83
CA LYS A 281 -8.36 8.86 29.37
C LYS A 281 -9.21 8.90 28.11
N THR A 282 -9.50 7.75 27.52
CA THR A 282 -10.20 7.67 26.25
C THR A 282 -11.69 7.47 26.51
N SER A 283 -12.54 8.11 25.71
CA SER A 283 -14.00 8.03 25.86
C SER A 283 -14.72 7.63 24.58
N THR A 284 -14.00 7.56 23.47
CA THR A 284 -14.56 7.25 22.15
C THR A 284 -14.12 5.87 21.70
N HIS A 285 -15.00 5.13 21.02
CA HIS A 285 -14.70 3.83 20.43
C HIS A 285 -13.44 3.86 19.57
N ARG A 286 -13.34 4.88 18.71
CA ARG A 286 -12.16 5.06 17.87
C ARG A 286 -10.89 5.28 18.67
N GLY A 287 -10.96 6.08 19.73
CA GLY A 287 -9.84 6.26 20.64
C GLY A 287 -9.44 4.94 21.30
N PHE A 288 -10.40 4.10 21.70
CA PHE A 288 -10.12 2.80 22.31
C PHE A 288 -9.35 1.90 21.36
N VAL A 289 -9.80 1.76 20.11
CA VAL A 289 -9.09 0.96 19.10
C VAL A 289 -7.67 1.48 18.87
N ALA A 290 -7.50 2.80 18.70
CA ALA A 290 -6.19 3.40 18.51
C ALA A 290 -5.26 3.23 19.72
N CYS A 291 -5.80 3.30 20.93
CA CYS A 291 -5.04 3.12 22.17
C CYS A 291 -4.66 1.64 22.39
N LEU A 292 -5.61 0.70 22.27
CA LEU A 292 -5.35 -0.74 22.36
C LEU A 292 -4.28 -1.18 21.36
N TRP A 293 -4.28 -0.61 20.15
CA TRP A 293 -3.25 -0.89 19.16
C TRP A 293 -1.84 -0.51 19.63
N LYS A 294 -1.70 0.64 20.31
CA LYS A 294 -0.41 1.07 20.89
C LYS A 294 0.05 0.13 22.01
N HIS A 295 -0.90 -0.49 22.70
CA HIS A 295 -0.66 -1.43 23.79
C HIS A 295 -0.82 -2.89 23.38
N ARG A 296 -0.72 -3.22 22.09
CA ARG A 296 -0.99 -4.58 21.57
C ARG A 296 -0.25 -5.70 22.32
N LYS A 297 0.96 -5.43 22.81
CA LYS A 297 1.79 -6.40 23.55
C LYS A 297 1.35 -6.61 25.00
N ASP A 298 0.60 -5.66 25.56
CA ASP A 298 0.12 -5.65 26.93
C ASP A 298 -1.34 -6.11 27.05
N LEU A 299 -1.98 -6.43 25.91
CA LEU A 299 -3.37 -6.88 25.86
C LEU A 299 -3.50 -8.27 26.47
N SER A 300 -4.60 -8.48 27.19
CA SER A 300 -4.96 -9.79 27.72
C SER A 300 -5.17 -10.81 26.60
N ALA A 301 -4.99 -12.09 26.93
CA ALA A 301 -5.31 -13.17 26.00
C ALA A 301 -6.79 -13.14 25.57
N GLN A 302 -7.70 -12.66 26.42
CA GLN A 302 -9.12 -12.53 26.08
C GLN A 302 -9.37 -11.47 24.99
N CYS A 303 -8.64 -10.35 25.05
CA CYS A 303 -8.69 -9.32 24.02
C CYS A 303 -7.97 -9.73 22.73
N MET A 304 -6.84 -10.46 22.84
CA MET A 304 -6.05 -10.92 21.70
C MET A 304 -6.67 -12.12 20.97
N ASN A 305 -7.33 -13.04 21.70
CA ASN A 305 -7.99 -14.23 21.16
C ASN A 305 -9.41 -13.89 20.67
N GLN A 306 -9.56 -12.75 20.00
CA GLN A 306 -10.77 -12.54 19.25
C GLN A 306 -10.75 -13.45 18.03
N PRO A 307 -11.87 -14.12 17.71
CA PRO A 307 -12.03 -14.67 16.38
C PRO A 307 -11.96 -13.47 15.43
N GLU A 308 -10.83 -13.32 14.73
CA GLU A 308 -10.74 -12.37 13.63
C GLU A 308 -11.98 -12.62 12.74
N ARG A 309 -12.71 -11.57 12.34
CA ARG A 309 -13.76 -11.76 11.35
C ARG A 309 -13.06 -12.25 10.08
N GLY A 310 -13.25 -13.52 9.74
CA GLY A 310 -12.48 -14.21 8.70
C GLY A 310 -11.33 -15.09 9.22
N GLU A 311 -11.25 -15.38 10.53
CA GLU A 311 -10.22 -16.27 11.06
C GLU A 311 -10.35 -17.64 10.38
N ASP A 312 -9.22 -18.10 9.86
CA ASP A 312 -9.06 -19.42 9.27
C ASP A 312 -9.70 -20.46 10.20
N VAL A 313 -10.83 -21.03 9.75
CA VAL A 313 -11.61 -22.05 10.47
C VAL A 313 -10.72 -23.25 10.85
N CYS A 314 -9.59 -23.40 10.16
CA CYS A 314 -8.57 -24.40 10.35
C CYS A 314 -7.35 -23.93 11.14
N ARG A 315 -7.27 -22.71 11.69
CA ARG A 315 -6.06 -22.20 12.36
C ARG A 315 -5.51 -23.15 13.44
N GLY A 316 -6.38 -23.65 14.32
CA GLY A 316 -5.98 -24.59 15.38
C GLY A 316 -5.51 -25.93 14.82
N ASP A 317 -6.21 -26.48 13.84
CA ASP A 317 -5.83 -27.74 13.18
C ASP A 317 -4.56 -27.59 12.32
N ARG A 318 -4.38 -26.42 11.68
CA ARG A 318 -3.19 -26.06 10.92
C ARG A 318 -1.97 -26.03 11.82
N HIS A 319 -2.06 -25.41 13.00
CA HIS A 319 -0.96 -25.45 13.97
C HIS A 319 -0.73 -26.88 14.50
N ARG A 320 -1.79 -27.66 14.69
CA ARG A 320 -1.67 -29.01 15.25
C ARG A 320 -1.08 -30.03 14.28
N PHE A 321 -1.42 -29.94 12.99
CA PHE A 321 -1.11 -30.96 11.99
C PHE A 321 -0.20 -30.47 10.87
N CYS A 322 -0.11 -29.16 10.63
CA CYS A 322 0.50 -28.56 9.45
C CYS A 322 1.48 -27.41 9.76
N GLU A 323 2.00 -27.30 10.99
CA GLU A 323 2.88 -26.20 11.42
C GLU A 323 4.15 -26.08 10.55
N SER A 324 4.69 -27.21 10.10
CA SER A 324 5.90 -27.29 9.29
C SER A 324 5.65 -27.63 7.82
N ALA A 325 4.41 -27.55 7.34
CA ALA A 325 4.09 -27.92 5.97
C ALA A 325 4.34 -26.76 4.99
N ASP A 326 5.08 -27.03 3.92
CA ASP A 326 5.32 -26.04 2.84
C ASP A 326 4.05 -25.70 2.05
N ASP A 327 3.07 -26.62 2.04
CA ASP A 327 1.75 -26.46 1.42
C ASP A 327 0.66 -26.83 2.44
N ILE A 328 0.15 -25.80 3.12
CA ILE A 328 -0.87 -25.91 4.16
C ILE A 328 -2.15 -26.55 3.61
N ASP A 329 -2.60 -26.16 2.40
CA ASP A 329 -3.84 -26.66 1.83
C ASP A 329 -3.74 -28.15 1.52
N LYS A 330 -2.59 -28.59 1.00
CA LYS A 330 -2.32 -30.02 0.77
C LYS A 330 -2.28 -30.78 2.09
N CYS A 331 -1.60 -30.26 3.09
CA CYS A 331 -1.53 -30.89 4.42
C CYS A 331 -2.91 -31.03 5.07
N LEU A 332 -3.74 -29.98 5.03
CA LEU A 332 -5.10 -30.03 5.57
C LEU A 332 -5.96 -31.08 4.84
N ARG A 333 -5.81 -31.23 3.51
CA ARG A 333 -6.49 -32.31 2.75
C ARG A 333 -6.05 -33.70 3.19
N GLU A 334 -4.74 -33.94 3.37
CA GLU A 334 -4.20 -35.23 3.80
C GLU A 334 -4.64 -35.61 5.22
N HIS A 335 -4.89 -34.61 6.06
CA HIS A 335 -5.35 -34.79 7.43
C HIS A 335 -6.85 -34.58 7.64
N VAL A 336 -7.67 -34.51 6.59
CA VAL A 336 -9.11 -34.15 6.66
C VAL A 336 -9.91 -34.92 7.72
N ASN A 337 -9.61 -36.21 7.91
CA ASN A 337 -10.30 -37.07 8.90
C ASN A 337 -9.89 -36.80 10.36
N ARG A 338 -8.76 -36.13 10.58
CA ARG A 338 -8.21 -35.78 11.90
C ARG A 338 -8.49 -34.32 12.29
N LEU A 339 -8.95 -33.49 11.35
CA LEU A 339 -9.33 -32.10 11.61
C LEU A 339 -10.57 -32.03 12.50
N SER A 340 -10.71 -30.92 13.22
CA SER A 340 -11.95 -30.56 13.90
C SER A 340 -13.14 -30.57 12.92
N THR A 341 -14.34 -30.81 13.43
CA THR A 341 -15.57 -30.88 12.61
C THR A 341 -15.74 -29.64 11.74
N ARG A 342 -15.45 -28.45 12.30
CA ARG A 342 -15.59 -27.17 11.61
C ARG A 342 -14.56 -27.00 10.48
N CYS A 343 -13.29 -27.30 10.76
CA CYS A 343 -12.24 -27.23 9.75
C CYS A 343 -12.44 -28.28 8.64
N ARG A 344 -12.82 -29.52 9.00
CA ARG A 344 -13.15 -30.57 8.04
C ARG A 344 -14.26 -30.17 7.09
N GLN A 345 -15.33 -29.58 7.61
CA GLN A 345 -16.43 -29.06 6.78
C GLN A 345 -15.91 -27.98 5.83
N SER A 346 -15.11 -27.03 6.32
CA SER A 346 -14.51 -25.97 5.49
C SER A 346 -13.62 -26.54 4.37
N VAL A 347 -12.69 -27.46 4.69
CA VAL A 347 -11.81 -28.12 3.71
C VAL A 347 -12.62 -28.89 2.65
N ASN A 348 -13.67 -29.60 3.07
CA ASN A 348 -14.53 -30.32 2.13
C ASN A 348 -15.30 -29.37 1.19
N ILE A 349 -15.77 -28.23 1.69
CA ILE A 349 -16.42 -27.20 0.86
C ILE A 349 -15.42 -26.65 -0.16
N VAL A 350 -14.22 -26.28 0.27
CA VAL A 350 -13.16 -25.75 -0.61
C VAL A 350 -12.77 -26.78 -1.67
N ASN A 351 -12.61 -28.06 -1.31
CA ASN A 351 -12.27 -29.11 -2.26
C ASN A 351 -13.38 -29.33 -3.30
N LYS A 352 -14.64 -29.32 -2.86
CA LYS A 352 -15.78 -29.44 -3.76
C LYS A 352 -15.84 -28.25 -4.73
N CYS A 353 -15.70 -27.03 -4.23
CA CYS A 353 -15.59 -25.82 -5.06
C CYS A 353 -14.43 -25.89 -6.04
N LYS A 354 -13.27 -26.39 -5.62
CA LYS A 354 -12.08 -26.50 -6.47
C LYS A 354 -12.34 -27.43 -7.67
N HIS A 355 -13.00 -28.57 -7.46
CA HIS A 355 -13.35 -29.47 -8.57
C HIS A 355 -14.37 -28.86 -9.52
N GLU A 356 -15.38 -28.14 -9.00
CA GLU A 356 -16.33 -27.40 -9.84
C GLU A 356 -15.59 -26.29 -10.63
N LEU A 357 -14.62 -25.62 -10.01
CA LEU A 357 -13.79 -24.60 -10.66
C LEU A 357 -12.92 -25.21 -11.76
N GLU A 358 -12.27 -26.34 -11.53
CA GLU A 358 -11.49 -27.05 -12.56
C GLU A 358 -12.35 -27.54 -13.73
N GLN A 359 -13.65 -27.79 -13.50
CA GLN A 359 -14.59 -28.20 -14.53
C GLN A 359 -15.04 -27.04 -15.43
N PHE A 360 -15.23 -25.85 -14.87
CA PHE A 360 -15.77 -24.69 -15.59
C PHE A 360 -14.69 -23.68 -16.03
N CYS A 361 -13.58 -23.62 -15.32
CA CYS A 361 -12.49 -22.67 -15.54
C CYS A 361 -11.26 -23.41 -16.04
N THR A 362 -10.66 -22.90 -17.10
CA THR A 362 -9.41 -23.42 -17.62
C THR A 362 -8.23 -22.73 -16.92
N PRO A 363 -7.05 -23.36 -16.84
CA PRO A 363 -5.85 -22.71 -16.33
C PRO A 363 -5.42 -21.45 -17.09
N LYS A 364 -6.03 -21.18 -18.26
CA LYS A 364 -5.76 -19.98 -19.08
C LYS A 364 -6.57 -18.77 -18.64
N ASP A 365 -7.59 -18.96 -17.80
CA ASP A 365 -8.38 -17.85 -17.29
C ASP A 365 -7.56 -17.05 -16.28
N THR A 366 -7.27 -15.79 -16.62
CA THR A 366 -6.33 -14.93 -15.90
C THR A 366 -6.70 -14.70 -14.44
N TYR A 367 -7.99 -14.91 -14.08
CA TYR A 367 -8.52 -14.71 -12.74
C TYR A 367 -9.60 -15.75 -12.39
N PRO A 368 -9.28 -16.75 -11.54
CA PRO A 368 -10.21 -17.80 -11.11
C PRO A 368 -11.50 -17.24 -10.50
N PHE A 369 -11.42 -16.11 -9.79
CA PHE A 369 -12.59 -15.46 -9.19
C PHE A 369 -13.55 -14.90 -10.24
N THR A 370 -13.04 -14.27 -11.30
CA THR A 370 -13.87 -13.75 -12.39
C THR A 370 -14.57 -14.88 -13.15
N CYS A 371 -13.85 -15.98 -13.39
CA CYS A 371 -14.43 -17.17 -14.00
C CYS A 371 -15.53 -17.79 -13.11
N LEU A 372 -15.28 -17.93 -11.81
CA LEU A 372 -16.28 -18.38 -10.84
C LEU A 372 -17.53 -17.49 -10.82
N GLN A 373 -17.35 -16.17 -10.89
CA GLN A 373 -18.46 -15.23 -10.89
C GLN A 373 -19.30 -15.33 -12.18
N HIS A 374 -18.64 -15.60 -13.31
CA HIS A 374 -19.31 -15.82 -14.60
C HIS A 374 -20.08 -17.15 -14.66
N HIS A 375 -19.63 -18.17 -13.94
CA HIS A 375 -20.28 -19.49 -13.87
C HIS A 375 -21.07 -19.72 -12.59
N ARG A 376 -21.38 -18.65 -11.84
CA ARG A 376 -22.00 -18.74 -10.51
C ARG A 376 -23.29 -19.55 -10.49
N ASP A 377 -24.11 -19.43 -11.51
CA ASP A 377 -25.37 -20.15 -11.71
C ASP A 377 -25.18 -21.65 -11.97
N ARG A 378 -24.00 -22.06 -12.44
CA ARG A 378 -23.63 -23.45 -12.74
C ARG A 378 -22.92 -24.16 -11.58
N LEU A 379 -22.48 -23.41 -10.57
CA LEU A 379 -21.86 -23.97 -9.36
C LEU A 379 -22.92 -24.67 -8.50
N GLY A 380 -22.51 -25.70 -7.77
CA GLY A 380 -23.36 -26.35 -6.78
C GLY A 380 -23.75 -25.39 -5.65
N PHE A 381 -24.91 -25.62 -5.04
CA PHE A 381 -25.47 -24.75 -3.98
C PHE A 381 -24.45 -24.42 -2.87
N THR A 382 -23.69 -25.42 -2.42
CA THR A 382 -22.65 -25.25 -1.40
C THR A 382 -21.57 -24.25 -1.83
N CYS A 383 -21.14 -24.30 -3.10
CA CYS A 383 -20.12 -23.41 -3.60
C CYS A 383 -20.67 -22.00 -3.86
N GLN A 384 -21.90 -21.91 -4.35
CA GLN A 384 -22.62 -20.62 -4.45
C GLN A 384 -22.76 -19.93 -3.08
N GLN A 385 -23.05 -20.69 -2.03
CA GLN A 385 -23.18 -20.15 -0.67
C GLN A 385 -21.83 -19.72 -0.09
N ALA A 386 -20.76 -20.49 -0.34
CA ALA A 386 -19.41 -20.10 0.06
C ALA A 386 -18.96 -18.81 -0.65
N LEU A 387 -19.22 -18.68 -1.95
CA LEU A 387 -18.93 -17.46 -2.71
C LEU A 387 -19.73 -16.25 -2.19
N ARG A 388 -21.00 -16.44 -1.83
CA ARG A 388 -21.81 -15.38 -1.18
C ARG A 388 -21.18 -14.93 0.14
N SER A 389 -20.79 -15.87 1.00
CA SER A 389 -20.13 -15.54 2.26
C SER A 389 -18.84 -14.74 2.03
N ILE A 390 -18.03 -15.13 1.05
CA ILE A 390 -16.81 -14.39 0.69
C ILE A 390 -17.16 -12.99 0.15
N GLU A 391 -18.19 -12.86 -0.70
CA GLU A 391 -18.65 -11.55 -1.20
C GLU A 391 -19.14 -10.63 -0.08
N ASP A 392 -19.84 -11.19 0.91
CA ASP A 392 -20.34 -10.47 2.09
C ASP A 392 -19.20 -10.09 3.06
N ASP A 393 -18.18 -10.94 3.19
CA ASP A 393 -17.01 -10.71 4.05
C ASP A 393 -15.99 -9.73 3.43
N VAL A 394 -15.98 -9.55 2.10
CA VAL A 394 -15.08 -8.63 1.38
C VAL A 394 -15.55 -7.15 1.43
N HIS A 395 -16.41 -6.78 2.39
CA HIS A 395 -16.55 -5.38 2.78
C HIS A 395 -15.22 -4.85 3.35
N PRO A 396 -14.78 -3.62 2.98
CA PRO A 396 -13.40 -3.20 3.20
C PRO A 396 -13.15 -2.87 4.67
N THR A 397 -12.64 -3.84 5.42
CA THR A 397 -11.75 -3.59 6.55
C THR A 397 -10.36 -4.10 6.20
N SER A 398 -9.52 -3.17 5.77
CA SER A 398 -8.04 -3.21 5.70
C SER A 398 -7.37 -4.59 5.66
N VAL A 399 -6.88 -4.97 4.47
CA VAL A 399 -5.87 -6.04 4.32
C VAL A 399 -4.54 -5.50 4.81
N HIS A 400 -4.02 -6.03 5.92
CA HIS A 400 -2.67 -5.77 6.41
C HIS A 400 -1.66 -6.71 5.74
N GLY A 401 -0.61 -6.15 5.15
CA GLY A 401 0.56 -6.88 4.67
C GLY A 401 1.62 -6.99 5.76
N ASP A 402 1.99 -8.22 6.12
CA ASP A 402 3.15 -8.51 6.97
C ASP A 402 4.43 -8.53 6.12
N ASP A 403 5.10 -7.38 6.04
CA ASP A 403 6.40 -7.19 5.34
C ASP A 403 7.63 -7.60 6.19
N ASP A 404 7.45 -8.29 7.32
CA ASP A 404 8.53 -8.47 8.29
C ASP A 404 9.34 -9.78 8.12
N LEU A 405 8.82 -10.76 7.37
CA LEU A 405 9.53 -12.03 7.15
C LEU A 405 10.63 -11.92 6.07
N GLY A 406 10.38 -11.12 5.02
CA GLY A 406 11.35 -10.90 3.94
C GLY A 406 12.61 -10.15 4.40
N LYS A 407 12.45 -9.17 5.30
CA LYS A 407 13.57 -8.40 5.85
C LYS A 407 14.43 -9.19 6.83
N LYS A 408 13.87 -10.21 7.49
CA LYS A 408 14.61 -11.08 8.41
C LYS A 408 15.54 -12.03 7.65
N ILE A 409 15.09 -12.54 6.50
CA ILE A 409 15.89 -13.43 5.62
C ILE A 409 17.02 -12.65 4.93
N GLU A 410 16.79 -11.42 4.47
CA GLU A 410 17.85 -10.59 3.87
C GLU A 410 18.93 -10.18 4.88
N LYS A 411 18.54 -9.94 6.14
CA LYS A 411 19.48 -9.50 7.19
C LYS A 411 20.38 -10.64 7.68
N GLU A 412 19.90 -11.88 7.65
CA GLU A 412 20.71 -13.08 7.97
C GLU A 412 21.60 -13.51 6.78
N ALA A 413 21.15 -13.30 5.54
CA ALA A 413 21.97 -13.57 4.36
C ALA A 413 23.14 -12.58 4.18
N ALA A 414 23.05 -11.37 4.73
CA ALA A 414 24.07 -10.33 4.61
C ALA A 414 25.23 -10.44 5.63
N GLN A 415 25.14 -11.33 6.63
CA GLN A 415 26.12 -11.44 7.72
C GLN A 415 27.05 -12.67 7.65
N ALA A 416 26.99 -13.48 6.59
CA ALA A 416 27.92 -14.60 6.42
C ALA A 416 29.27 -14.13 5.83
N PRO A 417 30.41 -14.29 6.54
CA PRO A 417 31.72 -13.93 5.99
C PRO A 417 32.12 -14.85 4.83
N ARG A 418 32.48 -14.23 3.70
CA ARG A 418 32.99 -14.88 2.47
C ARG A 418 34.44 -15.34 2.61
N VAL A 419 34.81 -16.12 3.62
CA VAL A 419 36.13 -16.79 3.65
C VAL A 419 36.05 -18.10 4.43
N THR A 420 35.43 -19.13 3.85
CA THR A 420 35.70 -20.57 4.13
C THR A 420 34.80 -21.40 3.23
N LEU A 421 35.17 -21.53 1.96
CA LEU A 421 34.47 -22.43 1.04
C LEU A 421 35.42 -22.96 -0.03
N PHE A 422 36.58 -23.48 0.40
CA PHE A 422 37.43 -24.32 -0.45
C PHE A 422 38.19 -25.44 0.29
N ALA A 423 37.94 -25.71 1.59
CA ALA A 423 38.71 -26.71 2.33
C ALA A 423 37.91 -27.76 3.12
N ALA A 424 36.57 -27.80 3.04
CA ALA A 424 35.76 -28.75 3.81
C ALA A 424 34.90 -29.67 2.92
N GLY A 425 35.46 -30.16 1.81
CA GLY A 425 34.78 -31.03 0.85
C GLY A 425 35.40 -32.42 0.72
N ALA A 426 36.12 -32.92 1.72
CA ALA A 426 36.81 -34.22 1.64
C ALA A 426 36.56 -35.16 2.83
N ILE A 427 35.77 -34.79 3.83
CA ILE A 427 35.51 -35.64 4.99
C ILE A 427 34.02 -35.55 5.31
N LEU A 428 33.33 -36.68 5.18
CA LEU A 428 31.88 -36.94 5.34
C LEU A 428 31.08 -36.84 4.03
N GLY A 429 30.51 -38.00 3.66
CA GLY A 429 29.97 -38.32 2.34
C GLY A 429 28.92 -37.34 1.82
N GLY A 430 29.12 -36.90 0.58
CA GLY A 430 28.25 -35.95 -0.10
C GLY A 430 28.06 -36.30 -1.56
N VAL A 431 27.15 -37.22 -1.86
CA VAL A 431 26.63 -37.44 -3.22
C VAL A 431 25.32 -36.66 -3.43
N THR A 432 24.56 -36.41 -2.37
CA THR A 432 23.21 -35.81 -2.46
C THR A 432 23.23 -34.28 -2.59
N THR A 433 24.11 -33.57 -1.88
CA THR A 433 24.20 -32.10 -1.95
C THR A 433 24.83 -31.59 -3.25
N GLY A 434 25.79 -32.33 -3.81
CA GLY A 434 26.37 -32.02 -5.12
C GLY A 434 25.36 -32.15 -6.26
N LEU A 435 24.48 -33.15 -6.21
CA LEU A 435 23.42 -33.37 -7.20
C LEU A 435 22.38 -32.24 -7.20
N VAL A 436 22.02 -31.69 -6.04
CA VAL A 436 21.05 -30.59 -5.95
C VAL A 436 21.63 -29.31 -6.56
N ILE A 437 22.89 -28.97 -6.25
CA ILE A 437 23.55 -27.78 -6.81
C ILE A 437 23.74 -27.93 -8.34
N TRP A 438 24.11 -29.13 -8.81
CA TRP A 438 24.24 -29.41 -10.24
C TRP A 438 22.89 -29.34 -10.96
N ALA A 439 21.82 -29.90 -10.38
CA ALA A 439 20.47 -29.88 -10.96
C ALA A 439 19.91 -28.46 -11.07
N VAL A 440 20.10 -27.62 -10.03
CA VAL A 440 19.69 -26.20 -10.06
C VAL A 440 20.48 -25.42 -11.11
N SER A 441 21.77 -25.67 -11.22
CA SER A 441 22.63 -25.04 -12.23
C SER A 441 22.27 -25.46 -13.66
N ALA A 442 21.99 -26.74 -13.87
CA ALA A 442 21.56 -27.28 -15.17
C ALA A 442 20.18 -26.75 -15.58
N PHE A 443 19.24 -26.63 -14.63
CA PHE A 443 17.92 -26.05 -14.86
C PHE A 443 18.00 -24.57 -15.25
N MET A 444 18.81 -23.78 -14.55
CA MET A 444 19.02 -22.36 -14.86
C MET A 444 19.70 -22.16 -16.23
N ALA A 445 20.65 -23.02 -16.57
CA ALA A 445 21.29 -23.02 -17.89
C ALA A 445 20.31 -23.41 -19.02
N ALA A 446 19.43 -24.40 -18.80
CA ALA A 446 18.39 -24.79 -19.76
C ALA A 446 17.35 -23.68 -19.98
N ARG A 447 16.95 -22.98 -18.91
CA ARG A 447 16.04 -21.83 -18.96
C ARG A 447 16.64 -20.66 -19.75
N LYS A 448 17.94 -20.39 -19.58
CA LYS A 448 18.67 -19.36 -20.35
C LYS A 448 18.71 -19.71 -21.86
N ARG A 449 18.98 -20.97 -22.21
CA ARG A 449 18.99 -21.43 -23.61
C ARG A 449 17.61 -21.35 -24.27
N ARG A 450 16.54 -21.72 -23.56
CA ARG A 450 15.16 -21.56 -24.07
C ARG A 450 14.81 -20.10 -24.33
N ARG A 451 15.23 -19.17 -23.46
CA ARG A 451 15.01 -17.73 -23.65
C ARG A 451 15.79 -17.17 -24.85
N GLN A 452 17.02 -17.64 -25.07
CA GLN A 452 17.82 -17.24 -26.24
C GLN A 452 17.25 -17.81 -27.55
N ALA A 453 16.76 -19.05 -27.55
CA ALA A 453 16.07 -19.64 -28.71
C ALA A 453 14.76 -18.89 -29.05
N TYR A 454 14.01 -18.44 -28.04
CA TYR A 454 12.79 -17.66 -28.23
C TYR A 454 13.06 -16.27 -28.84
N LEU A 455 14.16 -15.63 -28.43
CA LEU A 455 14.60 -14.35 -28.98
C LEU A 455 15.18 -14.48 -30.40
N ALA A 456 15.79 -15.61 -30.73
CA ALA A 456 16.28 -15.91 -32.08
C ALA A 456 15.13 -16.27 -33.06
N ALA A 457 14.03 -16.83 -32.55
CA ALA A 457 12.85 -17.17 -33.35
C ALA A 457 11.91 -15.97 -33.60
N ALA A 458 12.02 -14.91 -32.80
CA ALA A 458 11.33 -13.65 -33.04
C ALA A 458 12.06 -12.87 -34.14
N GLY A 459 11.73 -13.17 -35.40
CA GLY A 459 12.25 -12.44 -36.56
C GLY A 459 11.95 -10.93 -36.50
N PRO A 460 12.75 -10.08 -37.17
CA PRO A 460 12.56 -8.64 -37.15
C PRO A 460 11.22 -8.27 -37.81
N ALA A 461 10.45 -7.41 -37.14
CA ALA A 461 9.20 -6.86 -37.66
C ALA A 461 9.47 -6.03 -38.94
N PRO A 462 8.70 -6.21 -40.01
CA PRO A 462 8.89 -5.42 -41.24
C PRO A 462 8.19 -4.08 -41.06
N TYR A 463 8.98 -3.01 -40.88
CA TYR A 463 8.51 -1.64 -41.12
C TYR A 463 9.62 -0.83 -41.80
N GLN A 464 9.62 -0.88 -43.13
CA GLN A 464 10.06 0.23 -43.99
C GLN A 464 9.27 0.15 -45.31
N ARG A 465 8.47 1.18 -45.58
CA ARG A 465 8.38 1.87 -46.87
C ARG A 465 7.70 3.23 -46.66
N ILE A 466 8.51 4.27 -46.80
CA ILE A 466 8.12 5.51 -47.50
C ILE A 466 8.21 5.18 -48.99
#